data_AF-A0A4R4NUA2-F1
#
_entry.id   AF-A0A4R4NUA2-F1
#
_cell.length_a   1.000
_cell.length_b   1.000
_cell.length_c   1.000
_cell.angle_alpha   90.00
_cell.angle_beta   90.00
_cell.angle_gamma   90.00
#
_symmetry.space_group_name_H-M   'P 1'
#
loop_
_entity.id
_entity.type
_entity.pdbx_description
1 polymer ?
#
loop_
_entity_poly.entity_id
_entity_poly.type
_entity_poly.pdbx_seq_one_letter_code
_entity_poly.pdbx_strand_id
1 'polypeptide(L)'
;LEVGLADGADVALVGEILRRPRRGEVAEDPARDAERWAAVAGGGESLAQREANPLFRVRYAQARARALVREAGRMGLAPEPGRVPGEDALVAALGEHPWGGEPTRVARSLVRVADAFGGSEAMRRALPWGDEKPSAVHRARLALAQAAGMVLVDGLTQLGVSAPEHV
;
A
#
# COMPACT_ATOMS: atom_id res chain seq x y z
N LEU A 1 27.13 1.19 8.43
CA LEU A 1 26.85 0.04 7.54
C LEU A 1 25.43 0.22 7.03
N GLU A 2 25.28 1.08 6.02
CA GLU A 2 24.03 1.21 5.27
C GLU A 2 23.93 -0.03 4.39
N VAL A 3 23.04 -0.96 4.74
CA VAL A 3 22.69 -2.07 3.86
C VAL A 3 21.81 -1.48 2.77
N GLY A 4 22.44 -0.83 1.79
CA GLY A 4 21.79 -0.53 0.53
C GLY A 4 21.43 -1.87 -0.09
N LEU A 5 20.13 -2.11 -0.28
CA LEU A 5 19.64 -3.19 -1.13
C LEU A 5 20.46 -3.16 -2.43
N ALA A 6 20.98 -4.33 -2.85
CA ALA A 6 21.81 -4.43 -4.06
C ALA A 6 21.17 -3.63 -5.21
N ASP A 7 21.96 -2.81 -5.91
CA ASP A 7 21.45 -1.83 -6.88
C ASP A 7 20.35 -2.44 -7.79
N GLY A 8 19.12 -1.91 -7.70
CA GLY A 8 17.97 -2.33 -8.50
C GLY A 8 17.07 -3.41 -7.89
N ALA A 9 17.40 -3.96 -6.72
CA ALA A 9 16.54 -4.92 -6.03
C ALA A 9 15.17 -4.33 -5.62
N ASP A 10 15.13 -3.03 -5.32
CA ASP A 10 13.91 -2.26 -5.09
C ASP A 10 12.99 -2.25 -6.32
N VAL A 11 13.56 -1.96 -7.50
CA VAL A 11 12.83 -1.96 -8.77
C VAL A 11 12.29 -3.35 -9.11
N ALA A 12 13.12 -4.38 -8.91
CA ALA A 12 12.74 -5.76 -9.15
C ALA A 12 11.58 -6.21 -8.22
N LEU A 13 11.66 -5.88 -6.94
CA LEU A 13 10.61 -6.16 -5.95
C LEU A 13 9.28 -5.51 -6.36
N VAL A 14 9.29 -4.21 -6.67
CA VAL A 14 8.09 -3.49 -7.12
C VAL A 14 7.52 -4.16 -8.38
N GLY A 15 8.37 -4.45 -9.36
CA GLY A 15 7.96 -5.13 -10.59
C GLY A 15 7.39 -6.53 -10.36
N GLU A 16 7.89 -7.28 -9.37
CA GLU A 16 7.35 -8.59 -8.98
C GLU A 16 5.96 -8.45 -8.36
N ILE A 17 5.79 -7.53 -7.41
CA ILE A 17 4.50 -7.25 -6.76
C ILE A 17 3.46 -6.89 -7.82
N LEU A 18 3.78 -5.99 -8.75
CA LEU A 18 2.85 -5.55 -9.79
C LEU A 18 2.42 -6.66 -10.76
N ARG A 19 3.23 -7.72 -10.92
CA ARG A 19 2.92 -8.88 -11.75
C ARG A 19 2.18 -9.99 -11.00
N ARG A 20 2.05 -9.90 -9.66
CA ARG A 20 1.35 -10.93 -8.87
C ARG A 20 -0.14 -11.00 -9.26
N PRO A 21 -0.72 -12.21 -9.37
CA PRO A 21 -2.14 -12.36 -9.61
C PRO A 21 -2.94 -11.79 -8.44
N ARG A 22 -4.03 -11.07 -8.75
CA ARG A 22 -4.92 -10.49 -7.75
C ARG A 22 -5.80 -11.58 -7.13
N ARG A 23 -5.94 -11.58 -5.81
CA ARG A 23 -7.06 -12.28 -5.15
C ARG A 23 -8.39 -11.61 -5.51
N GLY A 24 -9.47 -12.39 -5.44
CA GLY A 24 -10.82 -11.91 -5.69
C GLY A 24 -11.28 -10.88 -4.64
N GLU A 25 -12.31 -10.10 -4.96
CA GLU A 25 -12.78 -9.03 -4.08
C GLU A 25 -13.68 -9.56 -2.94
N VAL A 26 -13.59 -8.91 -1.78
CA VAL A 26 -14.48 -9.13 -0.63
C VAL A 26 -15.51 -8.01 -0.58
N ALA A 27 -16.79 -8.35 -0.61
CA ALA A 27 -17.88 -7.39 -0.54
C ALA A 27 -17.81 -6.54 0.74
N GLU A 28 -18.06 -5.24 0.64
CA GLU A 28 -17.96 -4.31 1.77
C GLU A 28 -18.96 -4.62 2.88
N ASP A 29 -18.46 -4.79 4.11
CA ASP A 29 -19.26 -5.00 5.32
C ASP A 29 -18.47 -4.51 6.54
N PRO A 30 -18.63 -3.23 6.94
CA PRO A 30 -17.82 -2.63 7.98
C PRO A 30 -17.84 -3.35 9.33
N ALA A 31 -18.96 -4.00 9.70
CA ALA A 31 -19.09 -4.72 10.96
C ALA A 31 -18.27 -6.01 10.93
N ARG A 32 -18.49 -6.85 9.91
CA ARG A 32 -17.70 -8.07 9.69
C ARG A 32 -16.21 -7.76 9.60
N ASP A 33 -15.87 -6.69 8.91
CA ASP A 33 -14.49 -6.29 8.69
C ASP A 33 -13.77 -5.88 9.99
N ALA A 34 -14.48 -5.17 10.87
CA ALA A 34 -13.96 -4.82 12.18
C ALA A 34 -13.76 -6.06 13.07
N GLU A 35 -14.72 -7.00 13.06
CA GLU A 35 -14.61 -8.28 13.78
C GLU A 35 -13.43 -9.11 13.29
N ARG A 36 -13.29 -9.25 11.96
CA ARG A 36 -12.19 -9.99 11.32
C ARG A 36 -10.84 -9.39 11.68
N TRP A 37 -10.73 -8.06 11.65
CA TRP A 37 -9.51 -7.37 12.04
C TRP A 37 -9.18 -7.55 13.52
N ALA A 38 -10.18 -7.37 14.41
CA ALA A 38 -10.00 -7.51 15.85
C ALA A 38 -9.49 -8.91 16.24
N ALA A 39 -9.98 -9.95 15.56
CA ALA A 39 -9.56 -11.34 15.78
C ALA A 39 -8.07 -11.60 15.50
N VAL A 40 -7.43 -10.83 14.61
CA VAL A 40 -6.04 -11.07 14.17
C VAL A 40 -5.04 -10.04 14.68
N ALA A 41 -5.47 -8.80 14.91
CA ALA A 41 -4.60 -7.70 15.33
C ALA A 41 -4.62 -7.47 16.85
N GLY A 42 -5.68 -7.88 17.55
CA GLY A 42 -5.91 -7.55 18.96
C GLY A 42 -6.22 -6.07 19.18
N GLY A 43 -7.16 -5.77 20.07
CA GLY A 43 -7.63 -4.41 20.34
C GLY A 43 -9.09 -4.22 19.92
N GLY A 44 -9.88 -3.59 20.79
CA GLY A 44 -11.33 -3.54 20.71
C GLY A 44 -11.89 -2.86 19.45
N GLU A 45 -13.15 -3.19 19.19
CA GLU A 45 -14.07 -2.86 18.10
C GLU A 45 -14.24 -1.35 17.81
N SER A 46 -13.16 -0.61 17.65
CA SER A 46 -13.27 0.80 17.29
C SER A 46 -13.47 0.91 15.79
N LEU A 47 -14.73 1.06 15.36
CA LEU A 47 -15.06 1.59 14.02
C LEU A 47 -14.63 3.07 13.84
N ALA A 48 -13.97 3.66 14.85
CA ALA A 48 -13.57 5.05 14.82
C ALA A 48 -12.58 5.29 13.68
N GLN A 49 -12.95 6.22 12.79
CA GLN A 49 -12.12 6.77 11.74
C GLN A 49 -11.12 7.76 12.33
N ARG A 50 -10.13 7.24 13.07
CA ARG A 50 -9.08 8.04 13.71
C ARG A 50 -7.73 7.41 13.45
N GLU A 51 -6.69 8.22 13.42
CA GLU A 51 -5.31 7.74 13.18
C GLU A 51 -4.88 6.66 14.17
N ALA A 52 -5.38 6.64 15.40
CA ALA A 52 -5.08 5.58 16.36
C ALA A 52 -5.57 4.18 15.93
N ASN A 53 -6.58 4.09 15.05
CA ASN A 53 -7.15 2.83 14.59
C ASN A 53 -6.32 2.20 13.45
N PRO A 54 -5.68 1.04 13.66
CA PRO A 54 -4.84 0.41 12.64
C PRO A 54 -5.61 -0.02 11.39
N LEU A 55 -6.86 -0.50 11.52
CA LEU A 55 -7.68 -0.89 10.36
C LEU A 55 -8.00 0.33 9.49
N PHE A 56 -8.34 1.45 10.12
CA PHE A 56 -8.58 2.71 9.41
C PHE A 56 -7.33 3.16 8.64
N ARG A 57 -6.16 3.17 9.27
CA ARG A 57 -4.90 3.56 8.60
C ARG A 57 -4.61 2.67 7.38
N VAL A 58 -4.79 1.36 7.53
CA VAL A 58 -4.58 0.38 6.45
C VAL A 58 -5.52 0.63 5.27
N ARG A 59 -6.82 0.80 5.53
CA ARG A 59 -7.82 1.11 4.49
C ARG A 59 -7.56 2.45 3.84
N TYR A 60 -7.27 3.47 4.63
CA TYR A 60 -6.97 4.81 4.13
C TYR A 60 -5.75 4.80 3.20
N ALA A 61 -4.66 4.12 3.59
CA ALA A 61 -3.48 3.98 2.75
C ALA A 61 -3.81 3.27 1.42
N GLN A 62 -4.62 2.21 1.46
CA GLN A 62 -5.06 1.51 0.25
C GLN A 62 -5.91 2.42 -0.67
N ALA A 63 -6.88 3.13 -0.10
CA ALA A 63 -7.74 4.05 -0.85
C ALA A 63 -6.92 5.21 -1.46
N ARG A 64 -5.95 5.75 -0.71
CA ARG A 64 -5.04 6.79 -1.19
C ARG A 64 -4.15 6.29 -2.34
N ALA A 65 -3.59 5.09 -2.24
CA ALA A 65 -2.83 4.48 -3.32
C ALA A 65 -3.67 4.29 -4.59
N ARG A 66 -4.91 3.79 -4.46
CA ARG A 66 -5.86 3.65 -5.58
C ARG A 66 -6.20 5.01 -6.19
N ALA A 67 -6.42 6.03 -5.37
CA ALA A 67 -6.71 7.39 -5.83
C ALA A 67 -5.55 7.99 -6.65
N LEU A 68 -4.31 7.86 -6.17
CA LEU A 68 -3.12 8.33 -6.88
C LEU A 68 -2.99 7.70 -8.28
N VAL A 69 -3.15 6.38 -8.37
CA VAL A 69 -3.05 5.66 -9.66
C VAL A 69 -4.17 6.08 -10.61
N ARG A 70 -5.40 6.24 -10.10
CA ARG A 70 -6.54 6.69 -10.89
C ARG A 70 -6.37 8.12 -11.39
N GLU A 71 -5.91 9.03 -10.54
CA GLU A 71 -5.64 10.43 -10.87
C GLU A 71 -4.52 10.54 -11.92
N ALA A 72 -3.43 9.78 -11.75
CA ALA A 72 -2.37 9.67 -12.74
C ALA A 72 -2.89 9.20 -14.10
N GLY A 73 -3.74 8.18 -14.12
CA GLY A 73 -4.35 7.67 -15.34
C GLY A 73 -5.17 8.73 -16.09
N ARG A 74 -5.90 9.59 -15.37
CA ARG A 74 -6.63 10.73 -15.97
C ARG A 74 -5.70 11.77 -16.60
N MET A 75 -4.45 11.83 -16.16
CA MET A 75 -3.39 12.69 -16.71
C MET A 75 -2.56 11.99 -17.81
N GLY A 76 -2.90 10.76 -18.21
CA GLY A 76 -2.13 9.97 -19.17
C GLY A 76 -0.80 9.43 -18.60
N LEU A 77 -0.67 9.38 -17.28
CA LEU A 77 0.51 8.91 -16.59
C LEU A 77 0.29 7.49 -16.08
N ALA A 78 1.15 6.56 -16.50
CA ALA A 78 1.10 5.16 -16.09
C ALA A 78 2.23 4.86 -15.08
N PRO A 79 1.97 4.02 -14.06
CA PRO A 79 3.00 3.51 -13.17
C PRO A 79 4.08 2.73 -13.95
N GLU A 80 5.35 2.98 -13.64
CA GLU A 80 6.49 2.28 -14.22
C GLU A 80 7.56 2.07 -13.15
N PRO A 81 7.94 0.81 -12.81
CA PRO A 81 8.94 0.56 -11.78
C PRO A 81 10.26 1.29 -12.08
N GLY A 82 10.78 1.99 -11.08
CA GLY A 82 12.05 2.70 -11.16
C GLY A 82 12.56 3.06 -9.77
N ARG A 83 13.82 3.48 -9.68
CA ARG A 83 14.46 3.82 -8.40
C ARG A 83 13.77 5.04 -7.77
N VAL A 84 13.40 4.94 -6.50
CA VAL A 84 12.85 6.05 -5.72
C VAL A 84 13.71 6.27 -4.47
N PRO A 85 14.69 7.20 -4.51
CA PRO A 85 15.56 7.47 -3.37
C PRO A 85 14.76 7.93 -2.14
N GLY A 86 15.19 7.48 -0.95
CA GLY A 86 14.58 7.88 0.33
C GLY A 86 13.34 7.08 0.73
N GLU A 87 13.01 6.02 0.00
CA GLU A 87 11.82 5.18 0.26
C GLU A 87 12.17 3.81 0.85
N ASP A 88 13.34 3.69 1.48
CA ASP A 88 13.87 2.43 2.00
C ASP A 88 12.90 1.76 3.01
N ALA A 89 12.21 2.55 3.84
CA ALA A 89 11.24 2.04 4.80
C ALA A 89 10.03 1.39 4.13
N LEU A 90 9.51 2.00 3.06
CA LEU A 90 8.39 1.45 2.31
C LEU A 90 8.82 0.21 1.52
N VAL A 91 9.97 0.28 0.84
CA VAL A 91 10.53 -0.86 0.10
C VAL A 91 10.79 -2.05 1.02
N ALA A 92 11.37 -1.83 2.21
CA ALA A 92 11.58 -2.88 3.21
C ALA A 92 10.24 -3.46 3.70
N ALA A 93 9.26 -2.62 4.03
CA ALA A 93 7.95 -3.09 4.48
C ALA A 93 7.23 -3.95 3.42
N LEU A 94 7.38 -3.61 2.13
CA LEU A 94 6.86 -4.41 1.01
C LEU A 94 7.61 -5.74 0.85
N GLY A 95 8.94 -5.73 0.99
CA GLY A 95 9.77 -6.94 0.88
C GLY A 95 9.58 -7.92 2.03
N GLU A 96 9.23 -7.42 3.22
CA GLU A 96 8.95 -8.23 4.41
C GLU A 96 7.52 -8.79 4.46
N HIS A 97 6.64 -8.41 3.51
CA HIS A 97 5.24 -8.83 3.55
C HIS A 97 5.09 -10.35 3.41
N PRO A 98 4.45 -11.04 4.37
CA PRO A 98 4.35 -12.49 4.39
C PRO A 98 3.19 -12.96 3.52
N TRP A 99 3.38 -13.00 2.19
CA TRP A 99 2.39 -13.51 1.24
C TRP A 99 1.85 -14.89 1.66
N GLY A 100 0.55 -14.97 1.99
CA GLY A 100 -0.07 -16.23 2.43
C GLY A 100 0.38 -16.74 3.81
N GLY A 101 1.04 -15.90 4.63
CA GLY A 101 1.47 -16.25 5.98
C GLY A 101 0.36 -16.17 7.03
N GLU A 102 0.72 -16.43 8.29
CA GLU A 102 -0.20 -16.42 9.43
C GLU A 102 -0.98 -15.09 9.57
N PRO A 103 -2.30 -15.11 9.84
CA PRO A 103 -3.15 -13.92 9.83
C PRO A 103 -2.64 -12.75 10.69
N THR A 104 -2.15 -13.02 11.90
CA THR A 104 -1.57 -11.98 12.78
C THR A 104 -0.30 -11.36 12.19
N ARG A 105 0.54 -12.16 11.51
CA ARG A 105 1.74 -11.65 10.86
C ARG A 105 1.38 -10.78 9.65
N VAL A 106 0.38 -11.19 8.88
CA VAL A 106 -0.18 -10.41 7.77
C VAL A 106 -0.70 -9.07 8.30
N ALA A 107 -1.58 -9.08 9.32
CA ALA A 107 -2.15 -7.85 9.90
C ALA A 107 -1.05 -6.88 10.38
N ARG A 108 -0.02 -7.36 11.08
CA ARG A 108 1.12 -6.52 11.51
C ARG A 108 1.90 -5.95 10.32
N SER A 109 2.11 -6.75 9.28
CA SER A 109 2.79 -6.28 8.06
C SER A 109 1.96 -5.22 7.33
N LEU A 110 0.64 -5.38 7.24
CA LEU A 110 -0.24 -4.37 6.62
C LEU A 110 -0.16 -3.02 7.34
N VAL A 111 -0.13 -3.02 8.67
CA VAL A 111 0.07 -1.79 9.46
C VAL A 111 1.43 -1.15 9.14
N ARG A 112 2.52 -1.94 9.08
CA ARG A 112 3.85 -1.42 8.70
C ARG A 112 3.86 -0.80 7.31
N VAL A 113 3.23 -1.46 6.33
CA VAL A 113 3.12 -0.93 4.95
C VAL A 113 2.32 0.36 4.94
N ALA A 114 1.20 0.43 5.65
CA ALA A 114 0.36 1.63 5.72
C ALA A 114 1.08 2.80 6.39
N ASP A 115 1.77 2.56 7.50
CA ASP A 115 2.52 3.59 8.23
C ASP A 115 3.71 4.10 7.38
N ALA A 116 4.46 3.21 6.72
CA ALA A 116 5.55 3.58 5.81
C ALA A 116 5.03 4.37 4.59
N PHE A 117 3.90 3.96 4.02
CA PHE A 117 3.26 4.65 2.91
C PHE A 117 2.76 6.05 3.30
N GLY A 118 2.15 6.20 4.48
CA GLY A 118 1.72 7.51 4.99
C GLY A 118 2.89 8.46 5.29
N GLY A 119 4.00 7.91 5.78
CA GLY A 119 5.23 8.66 6.04
C GLY A 119 5.97 9.11 4.77
N SER A 120 5.78 8.43 3.64
CA SER A 120 6.48 8.68 2.38
C SER A 120 6.25 10.07 1.79
N GLU A 121 7.32 10.87 1.69
CA GLU A 121 7.31 12.14 0.95
C GLU A 121 7.13 11.89 -0.55
N ALA A 122 7.63 10.77 -1.08
CA ALA A 122 7.43 10.42 -2.48
C ALA A 122 5.95 10.33 -2.85
N MET A 123 5.09 9.81 -1.98
CA MET A 123 3.65 9.71 -2.26
C MET A 123 2.96 11.07 -2.34
N ARG A 124 3.43 12.06 -1.57
CA ARG A 124 2.95 13.46 -1.68
C ARG A 124 3.34 14.11 -3.00
N ARG A 125 4.40 13.62 -3.65
CA ARG A 125 4.95 14.12 -4.94
C ARG A 125 4.85 13.08 -6.06
N ALA A 126 3.92 12.13 -5.97
CA ALA A 126 3.73 11.09 -6.98
C ALA A 126 3.03 11.63 -8.25
N LEU A 127 2.21 12.66 -8.09
CA LEU A 127 1.57 13.37 -9.19
C LEU A 127 2.34 14.68 -9.48
N PRO A 128 2.51 15.05 -10.76
CA PRO A 128 3.03 16.36 -11.13
C PRO A 128 2.14 17.49 -10.60
N TRP A 129 2.72 18.64 -10.27
CA TRP A 129 1.99 19.80 -9.76
C TRP A 129 2.17 21.05 -10.64
N GLY A 130 1.08 21.74 -10.94
CA GLY A 130 1.09 22.96 -11.76
C GLY A 130 1.60 22.69 -13.17
N ASP A 131 2.59 23.46 -13.61
CA ASP A 131 3.23 23.32 -14.93
C ASP A 131 4.34 22.24 -14.98
N GLU A 132 4.54 21.49 -13.89
CA GLU A 132 5.50 20.40 -13.84
C GLU A 132 5.14 19.31 -14.86
N LYS A 133 6.10 18.96 -15.72
CA LYS A 133 5.89 17.90 -16.71
C LYS A 133 5.96 16.52 -16.04
N PRO A 134 5.07 15.58 -16.40
CA PRO A 134 5.21 14.19 -16.00
C PRO A 134 6.58 13.63 -16.41
N SER A 135 7.21 12.87 -15.51
CA SER A 135 8.58 12.39 -15.67
C SER A 135 8.76 10.99 -15.09
N ALA A 136 9.92 10.37 -15.34
CA ALA A 136 10.22 9.01 -14.86
C ALA A 136 10.11 8.86 -13.35
N VAL A 137 10.47 9.90 -12.57
CA VAL A 137 10.32 9.84 -11.11
C VAL A 137 8.85 9.76 -10.68
N HIS A 138 7.94 10.47 -11.36
CA HIS A 138 6.50 10.37 -11.08
C HIS A 138 5.98 8.96 -11.38
N ARG A 139 6.41 8.36 -12.51
CA ARG A 139 6.05 6.98 -12.86
C ARG A 139 6.57 5.97 -11.83
N ALA A 140 7.80 6.12 -11.37
CA ALA A 140 8.42 5.28 -10.35
C ALA A 140 7.70 5.38 -9.00
N ARG A 141 7.37 6.59 -8.56
CA ARG A 141 6.59 6.83 -7.34
C ARG A 141 5.19 6.21 -7.44
N LEU A 142 4.55 6.33 -8.60
CA LEU A 142 3.25 5.69 -8.85
C LEU A 142 3.33 4.17 -8.86
N ALA A 143 4.40 3.58 -9.39
CA ALA A 143 4.62 2.13 -9.34
C ALA A 143 4.78 1.63 -7.91
N LEU A 144 5.55 2.36 -7.09
CA LEU A 144 5.67 2.08 -5.66
C LEU A 144 4.32 2.22 -4.94
N ALA A 145 3.55 3.27 -5.26
CA ALA A 145 2.22 3.46 -4.71
C ALA A 145 1.27 2.32 -5.07
N GLN A 146 1.29 1.91 -6.34
CA GLN A 146 0.47 0.82 -6.83
C GLN A 146 0.86 -0.51 -6.17
N ALA A 147 2.16 -0.78 -5.98
CA ALA A 147 2.64 -1.96 -5.27
C ALA A 147 2.18 -1.97 -3.81
N ALA A 148 2.26 -0.84 -3.10
CA ALA A 148 1.70 -0.71 -1.76
C ALA A 148 0.19 -0.98 -1.73
N GLY A 149 -0.58 -0.35 -2.63
CA GLY A 149 -2.01 -0.61 -2.77
C GLY A 149 -2.34 -2.08 -3.06
N MET A 150 -1.49 -2.78 -3.82
CA MET A 150 -1.61 -4.22 -4.12
C MET A 150 -1.40 -5.10 -2.89
N VAL A 151 -0.32 -4.84 -2.12
CA VAL A 151 -0.07 -5.57 -0.87
C VAL A 151 -1.21 -5.35 0.13
N LEU A 152 -1.68 -4.11 0.26
CA LEU A 152 -2.76 -3.78 1.19
C LEU A 152 -4.07 -4.47 0.82
N VAL A 153 -4.49 -4.41 -0.44
CA VAL A 153 -5.75 -5.06 -0.85
C VAL A 153 -5.66 -6.58 -0.81
N ASP A 154 -4.53 -7.18 -1.18
CA ASP A 154 -4.34 -8.64 -1.14
C ASP A 154 -4.36 -9.16 0.29
N GLY A 155 -3.65 -8.50 1.20
CA GLY A 155 -3.64 -8.89 2.61
C GLY A 155 -4.97 -8.66 3.30
N LEU A 156 -5.68 -7.55 3.03
CA LEU A 156 -7.04 -7.34 3.55
C LEU A 156 -7.98 -8.46 3.08
N THR A 157 -7.93 -8.78 1.79
CA THR A 157 -8.70 -9.87 1.19
C THR A 157 -8.37 -11.21 1.84
N GLN A 158 -7.09 -11.51 2.09
CA GLN A 158 -6.65 -12.72 2.78
C GLN A 158 -7.25 -12.83 4.20
N LEU A 159 -7.42 -11.69 4.89
CA LEU A 159 -8.02 -11.63 6.21
C LEU A 159 -9.56 -11.66 6.19
N GLY A 160 -10.18 -11.69 5.00
CA GLY A 160 -11.63 -11.58 4.84
C GLY A 160 -12.18 -10.19 5.16
N VAL A 161 -11.31 -9.18 5.05
CA VAL A 161 -11.62 -7.77 5.31
C VAL A 161 -11.76 -7.05 3.97
N SER A 162 -12.85 -6.32 3.76
CA SER A 162 -13.01 -5.53 2.55
C SER A 162 -12.06 -4.32 2.51
N ALA A 163 -11.70 -3.90 1.30
CA ALA A 163 -11.00 -2.65 1.05
C ALA A 163 -11.99 -1.68 0.38
N PRO A 164 -12.56 -0.71 1.11
CA PRO A 164 -13.60 0.16 0.58
C PRO A 164 -13.06 1.04 -0.56
N GLU A 165 -13.94 1.48 -1.46
CA GLU A 165 -13.55 2.33 -2.59
C GLU A 165 -13.12 3.73 -2.15
N HIS A 166 -13.70 4.20 -1.04
CA HIS A 166 -13.46 5.48 -0.39
C HIS A 166 -13.53 5.25 1.13
N VAL A 167 -12.71 5.96 1.91
CA VAL A 167 -12.63 5.83 3.37
C VAL A 167 -13.03 7.15 4.03
#